data_AF-A0ABC9VJY3-F1
#
_entry.id   AF-A0ABC9VJY3-F1
#
_cell.length_a   1.000
_cell.length_b   1.000
_cell.length_c   1.000
_cell.angle_alpha   90.00
_cell.angle_beta   90.00
_cell.angle_gamma   90.00
#
_symmetry.space_group_name_H-M   'P 1'
#
loop_
_entity.id
_entity.type
_entity.pdbx_description
1 polymer ?
#
loop_
_entity_poly.entity_id
_entity_poly.type
_entity_poly.pdbx_seq_one_letter_code
_entity_poly.pdbx_strand_id
1 'polypeptide(L)'
;MFSVNTDITDQMKGFSKFAKQDDVNHAMDEIILICRKTMMPPRTVLYQIAEAANKNNQIVDYQMACKIQELLDEQRNEIKRKSEMIEDSVKDAIYGLNEIKKSGNPAIIKNYLKAIRLDLKQIESVL
;
A
#
# COMPACT_ATOMS: atom_id res chain seq x y z
N MET A 1 -22.10 8.94 4.11
CA MET A 1 -23.39 8.39 4.57
C MET A 1 -23.63 7.13 3.76
N PHE A 2 -23.58 5.96 4.39
CA PHE A 2 -23.89 4.69 3.73
C PHE A 2 -25.27 4.79 3.09
N SER A 3 -25.36 4.49 1.80
CA SER A 3 -26.63 4.50 1.08
C SER A 3 -27.59 3.50 1.71
N VAL A 4 -28.83 3.94 1.93
CA VAL A 4 -29.90 3.40 2.79
C VAL A 4 -30.31 1.92 2.52
N ASN A 5 -29.68 1.20 1.57
CA ASN A 5 -30.02 -0.19 1.23
C ASN A 5 -28.91 -1.23 1.48
N THR A 6 -27.75 -0.86 2.01
CA THR A 6 -26.66 -1.82 2.26
C THR A 6 -26.54 -2.11 3.76
N ASP A 7 -27.00 -3.29 4.19
CA ASP A 7 -26.87 -3.70 5.59
C ASP A 7 -25.42 -4.15 5.90
N ILE A 8 -24.74 -3.30 6.68
CA ILE A 8 -23.38 -3.50 7.19
C ILE A 8 -23.35 -3.70 8.71
N THR A 9 -24.52 -3.87 9.35
CA THR A 9 -24.66 -3.86 10.81
C THR A 9 -23.81 -4.93 11.48
N ASP A 10 -23.81 -6.13 10.92
CA ASP A 10 -23.03 -7.25 11.46
C ASP A 10 -21.53 -7.00 11.34
N GLN A 11 -21.08 -6.45 10.22
CA GLN A 11 -19.67 -6.08 10.02
C GLN A 11 -19.25 -4.97 10.97
N MET A 12 -20.12 -3.98 11.21
CA MET A 12 -19.84 -2.93 12.20
C MET A 12 -19.75 -3.49 13.62
N LYS A 13 -20.60 -4.45 14.00
CA LYS A 13 -20.49 -5.14 15.29
C LYS A 13 -19.20 -5.95 15.39
N GLY A 14 -18.83 -6.66 14.33
CA GLY A 14 -17.56 -7.38 14.22
C GLY A 14 -16.38 -6.44 14.39
N PHE A 15 -16.37 -5.34 13.64
CA PHE A 15 -15.35 -4.29 13.71
C PHE A 15 -15.18 -3.76 15.14
N SER A 16 -16.27 -3.31 15.78
CA SER A 16 -16.20 -2.81 17.17
C SER A 16 -15.75 -3.87 18.17
N LYS A 17 -16.07 -5.15 17.93
CA LYS A 17 -15.58 -6.26 18.77
C LYS A 17 -14.06 -6.40 18.64
N PHE A 18 -13.53 -6.45 17.43
CA PHE A 18 -12.10 -6.60 17.18
C PHE A 18 -11.30 -5.35 17.57
N ALA A 19 -11.88 -4.16 17.41
CA ALA A 19 -11.31 -2.90 17.89
C ALA A 19 -11.05 -2.94 19.41
N LYS A 20 -12.00 -3.45 20.19
CA LYS A 20 -11.85 -3.65 21.66
C LYS A 20 -10.81 -4.69 22.04
N GLN A 21 -10.48 -5.61 21.14
CA GLN A 21 -9.47 -6.64 21.33
C GLN A 21 -8.10 -6.21 20.81
N ASP A 22 -7.98 -4.99 20.27
CA ASP A 22 -6.82 -4.50 19.50
C ASP A 22 -6.40 -5.45 18.36
N ASP A 23 -7.36 -6.19 17.81
CA ASP A 23 -7.14 -7.16 16.74
C ASP A 23 -7.32 -6.49 15.37
N VAL A 24 -6.23 -5.89 14.89
CA VAL A 24 -6.20 -5.12 13.65
C VAL A 24 -6.53 -5.97 12.42
N ASN A 25 -6.09 -7.23 12.38
CA ASN A 25 -6.26 -8.09 11.22
C ASN A 25 -7.74 -8.42 11.00
N HIS A 26 -8.42 -8.88 12.05
CA HIS A 26 -9.83 -9.20 11.94
C HIS A 26 -10.70 -7.94 11.83
N ALA A 27 -10.29 -6.81 12.43
CA ALA A 27 -10.95 -5.53 12.17
C ALA A 27 -10.83 -5.13 10.69
N MET A 28 -9.67 -5.35 10.06
CA MET A 28 -9.47 -5.10 8.64
C MET A 28 -10.29 -6.05 7.74
N ASP A 29 -10.46 -7.32 8.13
CA ASP A 29 -11.35 -8.25 7.42
C ASP A 29 -12.79 -7.73 7.38
N GLU A 30 -13.30 -7.20 8.49
CA GLU A 30 -14.63 -6.58 8.54
C GLU A 30 -14.71 -5.35 7.63
N ILE A 31 -13.66 -4.53 7.58
CA ILE A 31 -13.58 -3.40 6.63
C ILE A 31 -13.62 -3.90 5.19
N ILE A 32 -12.91 -4.97 4.84
CA ILE A 32 -12.94 -5.56 3.49
C ILE A 32 -14.36 -6.02 3.14
N LEU A 33 -15.07 -6.65 4.08
CA LEU A 33 -16.46 -7.05 3.88
C LEU A 33 -17.39 -5.83 3.67
N ILE A 34 -17.20 -4.75 4.45
CA ILE A 34 -17.94 -3.49 4.25
C ILE A 34 -17.65 -2.90 2.87
N CYS A 35 -16.38 -2.87 2.45
CA CYS A 35 -15.99 -2.38 1.13
C CYS A 35 -16.68 -3.17 0.01
N ARG A 36 -16.72 -4.51 0.11
CA ARG A 36 -17.40 -5.37 -0.87
C ARG A 36 -18.91 -5.11 -0.94
N LYS A 37 -19.56 -4.91 0.21
CA LYS A 37 -21.00 -4.64 0.28
C LYS A 37 -21.38 -3.26 -0.24
N THR A 38 -20.55 -2.26 0.07
CA THR A 38 -20.83 -0.84 -0.24
C THR A 38 -20.25 -0.40 -1.57
N MET A 39 -19.35 -1.20 -2.17
CA MET A 39 -18.53 -0.83 -3.32
C MET A 39 -17.70 0.44 -3.09
N MET A 40 -17.48 0.82 -1.84
CA MET A 40 -16.66 1.97 -1.47
C MET A 40 -15.21 1.54 -1.26
N PRO A 41 -14.24 2.41 -1.60
CA PRO A 41 -12.84 2.12 -1.35
C PRO A 41 -12.55 2.15 0.17
N PRO A 42 -11.57 1.35 0.66
CA PRO A 42 -11.25 1.22 2.09
C PRO A 42 -11.04 2.55 2.81
N ARG A 43 -10.32 3.49 2.18
CA ARG A 43 -10.07 4.82 2.75
C ARG A 43 -11.35 5.60 3.03
N THR A 44 -12.33 5.52 2.13
CA THR A 44 -13.63 6.18 2.30
C THR A 44 -14.44 5.51 3.41
N VAL A 45 -14.39 4.17 3.48
CA VAL A 45 -15.07 3.40 4.54
C VAL A 45 -14.47 3.74 5.91
N LEU A 46 -13.15 3.67 6.06
CA LEU A 46 -12.43 3.98 7.28
C LEU A 46 -12.68 5.42 7.73
N TYR A 47 -12.67 6.39 6.80
CA TYR A 47 -13.02 7.78 7.12
C TYR A 47 -14.45 7.91 7.66
N GLN A 48 -15.43 7.28 7.01
CA GLN A 48 -16.83 7.33 7.48
C GLN A 48 -17.02 6.67 8.84
N ILE A 49 -16.32 5.56 9.10
CA ILE A 49 -16.33 4.89 10.40
C ILE A 49 -15.70 5.78 11.47
N ALA A 50 -14.53 6.36 11.21
CA ALA A 50 -13.87 7.28 12.13
C ALA A 50 -14.75 8.50 12.44
N GLU A 51 -15.36 9.11 11.42
CA GLU A 51 -16.26 10.25 11.60
C GLU A 51 -17.49 9.88 12.45
N ALA A 52 -18.12 8.73 12.18
CA ALA A 52 -19.27 8.25 12.93
C ALA A 52 -18.90 7.88 14.38
N ALA A 53 -17.78 7.19 14.56
CA ALA A 53 -17.28 6.78 15.87
C ALA A 53 -16.95 8.00 16.74
N ASN A 54 -16.32 9.03 16.15
CA ASN A 54 -16.04 10.29 16.85
C ASN A 54 -17.33 11.01 17.28
N LYS A 55 -18.34 11.10 16.39
CA LYS A 55 -19.65 11.70 16.70
C LYS A 55 -20.39 10.95 17.81
N ASN A 56 -20.25 9.63 17.87
CA ASN A 56 -20.92 8.76 18.84
C ASN A 56 -20.08 8.46 20.09
N ASN A 57 -18.93 9.13 20.26
CA ASN A 57 -18.00 8.93 21.38
C ASN A 57 -17.49 7.46 21.52
N GLN A 58 -17.39 6.74 20.40
CA GLN A 58 -16.85 5.38 20.31
C GLN A 58 -15.34 5.45 20.06
N ILE A 59 -14.58 5.87 21.07
CA ILE A 59 -13.15 6.20 20.96
C ILE A 59 -12.32 5.00 20.42
N VAL A 60 -12.63 3.78 20.87
CA VAL A 60 -11.89 2.57 20.47
C VAL A 60 -12.05 2.29 18.97
N ASP A 61 -13.26 2.43 18.45
CA ASP A 61 -13.57 2.21 17.04
C ASP A 61 -12.90 3.29 16.17
N TYR A 62 -12.89 4.54 16.65
CA TYR A 62 -12.19 5.64 16.01
C TYR A 62 -10.68 5.36 15.92
N GLN A 63 -10.05 4.98 17.04
CA GLN A 63 -8.61 4.69 17.08
C GLN A 63 -8.25 3.52 16.17
N MET A 64 -9.05 2.46 16.15
CA MET A 64 -8.82 1.32 15.27
C MET A 64 -8.95 1.71 13.78
N ALA A 65 -9.94 2.52 13.42
CA ALA A 65 -10.09 3.01 12.06
C ALA A 65 -8.89 3.85 11.60
N CYS A 66 -8.39 4.75 12.47
CA CYS A 66 -7.18 5.52 12.21
C CYS A 66 -5.93 4.63 12.08
N LYS A 67 -5.76 3.64 12.97
CA LYS A 67 -4.64 2.70 12.94
C LYS A 67 -4.59 1.90 11.64
N ILE A 68 -5.74 1.38 11.18
CA ILE A 68 -5.82 0.67 9.89
C ILE A 68 -5.51 1.63 8.73
N GLN A 69 -6.00 2.87 8.78
CA GLN A 69 -5.73 3.87 7.74
C GLN A 69 -4.23 4.18 7.63
N GLU A 70 -3.53 4.34 8.75
CA GLU A 70 -2.09 4.56 8.79
C GLU A 70 -1.32 3.38 8.18
N LEU A 71 -1.67 2.15 8.54
CA LEU A 71 -1.05 0.94 7.98
C LEU A 71 -1.22 0.85 6.46
N LEU A 72 -2.40 1.20 5.94
CA LEU A 72 -2.65 1.21 4.49
C LEU A 72 -1.81 2.29 3.78
N ASP A 73 -1.67 3.46 4.40
CA ASP A 73 -0.87 4.55 3.85
C ASP A 73 0.64 4.21 3.89
N GLU A 74 1.12 3.54 4.94
CA GLU A 74 2.49 3.03 5.04
C GLU A 74 2.80 1.99 3.95
N GLN A 75 1.95 0.97 3.80
CA GLN A 75 2.10 -0.06 2.77
C GLN A 75 2.11 0.56 1.36
N ARG A 76 1.20 1.51 1.09
CA ARG A 76 1.16 2.21 -0.19
C ARG A 76 2.45 2.99 -0.44
N ASN A 77 2.99 3.67 0.57
CA ASN A 77 4.23 4.41 0.45
C ASN A 77 5.43 3.48 0.24
N GLU A 78 5.47 2.34 0.92
CA GLU A 78 6.52 1.33 0.72
C GLU A 78 6.50 0.78 -0.71
N ILE A 79 5.33 0.36 -1.20
CA ILE A 79 5.15 -0.12 -2.57
C ILE A 79 5.57 0.95 -3.58
N LYS A 80 5.17 2.20 -3.37
CA LYS A 80 5.55 3.32 -4.23
C LYS A 80 7.06 3.50 -4.28
N ARG A 81 7.74 3.52 -3.13
CA ARG A 81 9.21 3.65 -3.06
C ARG A 81 9.92 2.50 -3.77
N LYS A 82 9.47 1.27 -3.55
CA LYS A 82 10.01 0.08 -4.24
C LYS A 82 9.82 0.19 -5.75
N SER A 83 8.65 0.62 -6.22
CA SER A 83 8.36 0.84 -7.64
C SER A 83 9.27 1.90 -8.25
N GLU A 84 9.45 3.05 -7.58
CA GLU A 84 10.34 4.13 -8.04
C GLU A 84 11.79 3.65 -8.15
N MET A 85 12.29 2.89 -7.15
CA MET A 85 13.64 2.31 -7.20
C MET A 85 13.82 1.33 -8.36
N ILE A 86 12.82 0.49 -8.64
CA ILE A 86 12.85 -0.43 -9.78
C ILE A 86 12.87 0.34 -11.10
N GLU A 87 11.99 1.33 -11.25
CA GLU A 87 11.90 2.14 -12.47
C GLU A 87 13.22 2.86 -12.78
N ASP A 88 13.86 3.45 -11.78
CA ASP A 88 15.12 4.15 -11.94
C ASP A 88 16.25 3.17 -12.29
N SER A 89 16.34 2.04 -11.58
CA SER A 89 17.32 1.00 -11.89
C SER A 89 17.16 0.43 -13.31
N VAL A 90 15.92 0.26 -13.78
CA VAL A 90 15.65 -0.21 -15.15
C VAL A 90 16.05 0.85 -16.18
N LYS A 91 15.76 2.14 -15.94
CA LYS A 91 16.19 3.23 -16.83
C LYS A 91 17.70 3.30 -16.95
N ASP A 92 18.42 3.17 -15.84
CA ASP A 92 19.89 3.19 -15.81
C ASP A 92 20.49 1.98 -16.53
N ALA A 93 19.91 0.79 -16.34
CA ALA A 93 20.33 -0.40 -17.06
C ALA A 93 20.11 -0.26 -18.59
N ILE A 94 18.94 0.25 -19.01
CA ILE A 94 18.64 0.53 -20.43
C ILE A 94 19.63 1.55 -21.01
N TYR A 95 19.95 2.60 -20.24
CA TYR A 95 20.95 3.59 -20.64
C TYR A 95 22.32 2.93 -20.84
N GLY A 96 22.79 2.14 -19.88
CA GLY A 96 24.04 1.41 -19.98
C GLY A 96 24.10 0.48 -21.20
N LEU A 97 23.02 -0.24 -21.51
CA LEU A 97 22.92 -1.10 -22.70
C LEU A 97 23.01 -0.30 -24.00
N ASN A 98 22.37 0.88 -24.05
CA ASN A 98 22.44 1.77 -25.21
C ASN A 98 23.85 2.32 -25.42
N GLU A 99 24.58 2.66 -24.35
CA GLU A 99 25.96 3.13 -24.45
C GLU A 99 26.93 2.01 -24.86
N ILE A 100 26.71 0.77 -24.39
CA ILE A 100 27.43 -0.41 -24.88
C ILE A 100 27.24 -0.55 -26.40
N LYS A 101 26.01 -0.45 -26.89
CA LYS A 101 25.68 -0.58 -28.32
C LYS A 101 26.40 0.46 -29.18
N LYS A 102 26.65 1.67 -28.66
CA LYS A 102 27.34 2.76 -29.36
C LYS A 102 28.86 2.67 -29.26
N SER A 103 29.39 1.99 -28.24
CA SER A 103 30.81 1.99 -27.93
C SER A 103 31.55 0.84 -28.59
N GLY A 104 32.66 1.14 -29.28
CA GLY A 104 33.63 0.14 -29.74
C GLY A 104 34.74 -0.13 -28.72
N ASN A 105 34.73 0.54 -27.55
CA ASN A 105 35.82 0.48 -26.58
C ASN A 105 35.54 -0.60 -25.51
N PRO A 106 36.34 -1.68 -25.44
CA PRO A 106 36.13 -2.77 -24.48
C PRO A 106 36.16 -2.35 -23.00
N ALA A 107 36.96 -1.34 -22.65
CA ALA A 107 37.03 -0.85 -21.27
C ALA A 107 35.73 -0.13 -20.86
N ILE A 108 35.17 0.66 -21.79
CA ILE A 108 33.90 1.36 -21.58
C ILE A 108 32.75 0.34 -21.48
N ILE A 109 32.72 -0.64 -22.39
CA ILE A 109 31.72 -1.72 -22.36
C ILE A 109 31.75 -2.46 -21.02
N LYS A 110 32.95 -2.80 -20.51
CA LYS A 110 33.11 -3.48 -19.22
C LYS A 110 32.56 -2.65 -18.05
N ASN A 111 32.75 -1.33 -18.06
CA ASN A 111 32.24 -0.44 -17.02
C ASN A 111 30.72 -0.39 -17.02
N TYR A 112 30.09 -0.26 -18.19
CA TYR A 112 28.62 -0.28 -18.28
C TYR A 112 28.02 -1.63 -17.90
N LEU A 113 28.65 -2.76 -18.29
CA LEU A 113 28.22 -4.08 -17.83
C LEU A 113 28.27 -4.21 -16.31
N LYS A 114 29.28 -3.61 -15.66
CA LYS A 114 29.37 -3.57 -14.20
C LYS A 114 28.27 -2.71 -13.58
N ALA A 115 27.96 -1.56 -14.16
CA ALA A 115 26.89 -0.67 -13.71
C ALA A 115 25.52 -1.37 -13.80
N ILE A 116 25.19 -1.93 -14.96
CA ILE A 116 23.95 -2.70 -15.18
C ILE A 116 23.80 -3.82 -14.14
N ARG A 117 24.89 -4.53 -13.82
CA ARG A 117 24.85 -5.58 -12.80
C ARG A 117 24.55 -5.05 -11.40
N LEU A 118 24.93 -3.81 -11.08
CA LEU A 118 24.58 -3.17 -9.81
C LEU A 118 23.10 -2.77 -9.80
N ASP A 119 22.60 -2.21 -10.90
CA ASP A 119 21.19 -1.82 -11.03
C ASP A 119 20.26 -3.04 -10.89
N LEU A 120 20.63 -4.17 -11.53
CA LEU A 120 19.89 -5.43 -11.38
C LEU A 120 19.87 -5.93 -9.92
N LYS A 121 20.97 -5.78 -9.18
CA LYS A 121 21.00 -6.13 -7.75
C LYS A 121 20.12 -5.21 -6.89
N GLN A 122 20.01 -3.94 -7.27
CA GLN A 122 19.11 -3.01 -6.57
C GLN A 122 17.66 -3.43 -6.76
N ILE A 123 17.27 -3.84 -7.98
CA ILE A 123 15.95 -4.43 -8.26
C ILE A 123 15.72 -5.69 -7.41
N GLU A 124 16.67 -6.63 -7.40
CA GLU A 124 16.57 -7.86 -6.60
C GLU A 124 16.41 -7.58 -5.10
N SER A 125 16.98 -6.49 -4.59
CA SER A 125 16.92 -6.17 -3.15
C SER A 125 15.56 -5.68 -2.65
N VAL A 126 14.65 -5.30 -3.56
CA VAL A 126 13.34 -4.73 -3.23
C VAL A 126 12.16 -5.61 -3.66
N LEU A 127 12.45 -6.76 -4.31
CA LEU A 127 11.50 -7.83 -4.63
C LEU A 127 11.40 -8.84 -3.48
#